data_AF-A0A8T5HVL7-F1
#
_entry.id   AF-A0A8T5HVL7-F1
#
_cell.length_a   1.000
_cell.length_b   1.000
_cell.length_c   1.000
_cell.angle_alpha   90.00
_cell.angle_beta   90.00
_cell.angle_gamma   90.00
#
_symmetry.space_group_name_H-M   'P 1'
#
loop_
_entity.id
_entity.type
_entity.pdbx_description
1 polymer ?
#
loop_
_entity_poly.entity_id
_entity_poly.type
_entity_poly.pdbx_seq_one_letter_code
_entity_poly.pdbx_strand_id
1 'polypeptide(L)'
;MTLTFLLLINLALAQSGCFLYSDSPFYCSDLSIEEAETECFFYDDCVLEESFFLEESCNDKQLFTECKVVFCKDTCTEQLLSQCEAGPVPAGEEELWCVKGGCCQFEDYCQYKTSEGLCEIEATNNDFQDFSFTESPEEECLESCLQPQVIETDIIENISNINENITKIEDDSSNKVFFWLFLLMFAIIVIMIIHHFYHFQYFKKNFWNKVKHLFTKKKEIIKTKEELKWYSPNFSNPLLRKEIKSMKQKREHKIKQRNREDYLAAVGLIPKKITKDEFSKLRQVVSAHQRKNKYHPEPKKEYFHNLEQVVEKIKEREENFRERLTHPKKFKEKKDVDELIARLRKIAK
;
A
#
# COMPACT_ATOMS: atom_id res chain seq x y z
N MET A 1 1.58 17.45 -50.76
CA MET A 1 1.35 16.07 -50.27
C MET A 1 2.35 15.61 -49.20
N THR A 2 3.14 16.50 -48.58
CA THR A 2 4.13 16.11 -47.54
C THR A 2 3.81 16.66 -46.15
N LEU A 3 2.86 17.59 -46.03
CA LEU A 3 2.51 18.21 -44.74
C LEU A 3 1.50 17.40 -43.91
N THR A 4 0.74 16.49 -44.53
CA THR A 4 -0.24 15.62 -43.84
C THR A 4 0.40 14.40 -43.18
N PHE A 5 1.62 14.01 -43.56
CA PHE A 5 2.32 12.85 -42.98
C PHE A 5 3.03 13.17 -41.65
N LEU A 6 3.33 14.45 -41.37
CA LEU A 6 3.96 14.89 -40.13
C LEU A 6 2.97 15.12 -38.97
N LEU A 7 1.67 15.19 -39.25
CA LEU A 7 0.63 15.32 -38.22
C LEU A 7 0.17 13.95 -37.65
N LEU A 8 0.45 12.85 -38.36
CA LEU A 8 0.05 11.50 -37.97
C LEU A 8 1.07 10.78 -37.05
N ILE A 9 2.29 11.32 -36.90
CA ILE A 9 3.35 10.69 -36.10
C ILE A 9 3.29 11.11 -34.61
N ASN A 10 2.49 12.12 -34.26
CA ASN A 10 2.32 12.56 -32.87
C ASN A 10 1.13 11.92 -32.14
N LEU A 11 0.40 10.99 -32.77
CA LEU A 11 -0.38 10.01 -32.00
C LEU A 11 0.57 8.88 -31.56
N ALA A 12 1.60 9.22 -30.79
CA ALA A 12 2.06 8.28 -29.79
C ALA A 12 0.89 8.19 -28.81
N LEU A 13 0.07 7.14 -28.93
CA LEU A 13 -0.84 6.77 -27.87
C LEU A 13 0.05 6.62 -26.63
N ALA A 14 -0.04 7.57 -25.71
CA ALA A 14 0.49 7.38 -24.38
C ALA A 14 -0.18 6.10 -23.88
N GLN A 15 0.60 5.04 -23.66
CA GLN A 15 0.06 3.79 -23.18
C GLN A 15 -0.43 4.06 -21.75
N SER A 16 -1.74 4.16 -21.61
CA SER A 16 -2.41 4.28 -20.32
C SER A 16 -2.73 2.89 -19.77
N GLY A 17 -2.85 2.80 -18.47
CA GLY A 17 -3.24 1.58 -17.77
C GLY A 17 -3.93 1.90 -16.45
N CYS A 18 -4.51 0.88 -15.84
CA CYS A 18 -5.21 1.01 -14.58
C CYS A 18 -4.24 0.91 -13.41
N PHE A 19 -4.25 1.90 -12.51
CA PHE A 19 -3.41 1.92 -11.32
C PHE A 19 -4.18 1.49 -10.06
N LEU A 20 -3.70 0.45 -9.38
CA LEU A 20 -4.37 -0.25 -8.27
C LEU A 20 -3.51 -0.28 -6.98
N TYR A 21 -2.76 0.78 -6.70
CA TYR A 21 -2.08 0.91 -5.42
C TYR A 21 -2.98 1.61 -4.38
N SER A 22 -3.48 0.88 -3.37
CA SER A 22 -4.52 1.36 -2.44
C SER A 22 -4.17 2.62 -1.67
N ASP A 23 -2.89 2.83 -1.37
CA ASP A 23 -2.44 3.95 -0.53
C ASP A 23 -2.13 5.20 -1.36
N SER A 24 -2.29 5.13 -2.69
CA SER A 24 -2.15 6.27 -3.58
C SER A 24 -3.48 6.99 -3.79
N PRO A 25 -3.46 8.34 -3.88
CA PRO A 25 -4.63 9.11 -4.30
C PRO A 25 -5.10 8.80 -5.74
N PHE A 26 -4.27 8.12 -6.54
CA PHE A 26 -4.60 7.69 -7.90
C PHE A 26 -5.08 6.23 -7.97
N TYR A 27 -5.38 5.60 -6.84
CA TYR A 27 -6.01 4.29 -6.83
C TYR A 27 -7.28 4.27 -7.69
N CYS A 28 -7.44 3.22 -8.52
CA CYS A 28 -8.51 3.08 -9.50
C CYS A 28 -8.59 4.23 -10.53
N SER A 29 -7.45 4.81 -10.91
CA SER A 29 -7.35 5.81 -11.97
C SER A 29 -6.56 5.29 -13.17
N ASP A 30 -6.97 5.73 -14.37
CA ASP A 30 -6.22 5.49 -15.60
C ASP A 30 -5.04 6.46 -15.65
N LEU A 31 -3.82 5.92 -15.60
CA LEU A 31 -2.56 6.68 -15.63
C LEU A 31 -1.74 6.29 -16.86
N SER A 32 -0.92 7.22 -17.37
CA SER A 32 0.19 6.84 -18.25
C SER A 32 1.23 6.02 -17.48
N ILE A 33 2.02 5.21 -18.19
CA ILE A 33 3.11 4.44 -17.55
C ILE A 33 4.09 5.34 -16.79
N GLU A 34 4.42 6.53 -17.33
CA GLU A 34 5.32 7.47 -16.67
C GLU A 34 4.71 8.06 -15.38
N GLU A 35 3.40 8.31 -15.36
CA GLU A 35 2.67 8.77 -14.17
C GLU A 35 2.61 7.67 -13.12
N ALA A 36 2.29 6.44 -13.51
CA ALA A 36 2.26 5.28 -12.61
C ALA A 36 3.64 4.98 -12.00
N GLU A 37 4.72 5.05 -12.81
CA GLU A 37 6.10 4.93 -12.32
C GLU A 37 6.44 6.01 -11.29
N THR A 38 6.06 7.25 -11.59
CA THR A 38 6.31 8.39 -10.72
C THR A 38 5.54 8.26 -9.41
N GLU A 39 4.28 7.85 -9.49
CA GLU A 39 3.42 7.68 -8.32
C GLU A 39 3.91 6.54 -7.43
N CYS A 40 4.18 5.37 -8.03
CA CYS A 40 4.68 4.20 -7.32
C CYS A 40 6.03 4.45 -6.64
N PHE A 41 6.88 5.32 -7.21
CA PHE A 41 8.15 5.70 -6.61
C PHE A 41 8.02 6.40 -5.24
N PHE A 42 6.87 7.01 -4.93
CA PHE A 42 6.66 7.65 -3.62
C PHE A 42 6.39 6.66 -2.49
N TYR A 43 6.17 5.38 -2.79
CA TYR A 43 5.79 4.34 -1.84
C TYR A 43 6.81 3.18 -1.86
N ASP A 44 7.47 2.92 -0.72
CA ASP A 44 8.58 1.95 -0.63
C ASP A 44 8.16 0.49 -0.90
N ASP A 45 6.87 0.21 -0.77
CA ASP A 45 6.20 -1.08 -0.93
C ASP A 45 5.36 -1.19 -2.20
N CYS A 46 5.25 -0.13 -3.00
CA CYS A 46 4.60 -0.21 -4.31
C CYS A 46 5.48 -0.97 -5.31
N VAL A 47 4.88 -2.00 -5.92
CA VAL A 47 5.49 -2.78 -7.01
C VAL A 47 4.70 -2.49 -8.28
N LEU A 48 5.29 -1.72 -9.19
CA LEU A 48 4.58 -1.22 -10.37
C LEU A 48 3.94 -2.35 -11.19
N GLU A 49 4.62 -3.49 -11.37
CA GLU A 49 4.06 -4.61 -12.14
C GLU A 49 2.86 -5.30 -11.46
N GLU A 50 2.67 -5.10 -10.15
CA GLU A 50 1.52 -5.60 -9.39
C GLU A 50 0.43 -4.56 -9.27
N SER A 51 0.79 -3.27 -9.30
CA SER A 51 -0.10 -2.14 -9.09
C SER A 51 -0.49 -1.40 -10.36
N PHE A 52 0.02 -1.77 -11.54
CA PHE A 52 -0.31 -1.10 -12.81
C PHE A 52 -0.56 -2.08 -13.95
N PHE A 53 -1.75 -2.01 -14.52
CA PHE A 53 -2.21 -2.87 -15.61
C PHE A 53 -2.19 -2.09 -16.92
N LEU A 54 -1.09 -2.21 -17.65
CA LEU A 54 -0.85 -1.51 -18.91
C LEU A 54 -1.91 -1.88 -19.97
N GLU A 55 -2.37 -0.89 -20.72
CA GLU A 55 -3.37 -1.01 -21.81
C GLU A 55 -4.78 -1.45 -21.34
N GLU A 56 -5.00 -1.58 -20.03
CA GLU A 56 -6.31 -1.87 -19.43
C GLU A 56 -6.86 -0.62 -18.73
N SER A 57 -8.16 -0.34 -18.86
CA SER A 57 -8.80 0.78 -18.16
C SER A 57 -9.42 0.33 -16.84
N CYS A 58 -9.32 1.15 -15.79
CA CYS A 58 -10.02 0.93 -14.52
C CYS A 58 -11.55 0.93 -14.67
N ASN A 59 -12.08 1.42 -15.80
CA ASN A 59 -13.50 1.33 -16.13
C ASN A 59 -13.93 -0.07 -16.61
N ASP A 60 -12.98 -0.97 -16.88
CA ASP A 60 -13.30 -2.36 -17.17
C ASP A 60 -13.73 -3.08 -15.89
N LYS A 61 -15.05 -3.07 -15.66
CA LYS A 61 -15.70 -3.64 -14.47
C LYS A 61 -15.60 -5.17 -14.39
N GLN A 62 -15.15 -5.86 -15.44
CA GLN A 62 -14.91 -7.31 -15.40
C GLN A 62 -13.52 -7.63 -14.87
N LEU A 63 -12.54 -6.78 -15.19
CA LEU A 63 -11.16 -6.93 -14.75
C LEU A 63 -10.92 -6.32 -13.37
N PHE A 64 -11.51 -5.15 -13.09
CA PHE A 64 -11.26 -4.39 -11.86
C PHE A 64 -12.57 -4.09 -11.13
N THR A 65 -13.11 -5.12 -10.48
CA THR A 65 -14.37 -5.03 -9.74
C THR A 65 -14.31 -4.04 -8.56
N GLU A 66 -13.14 -3.91 -7.96
CA GLU A 66 -12.79 -3.00 -6.86
C GLU A 66 -12.89 -1.52 -7.28
N CYS A 67 -12.72 -1.21 -8.56
CA CYS A 67 -12.83 0.14 -9.11
C CYS A 67 -14.26 0.54 -9.49
N LYS A 68 -15.22 -0.35 -9.29
CA LYS A 68 -16.62 -0.04 -9.52
C LYS A 68 -17.08 0.94 -8.45
N VAL A 69 -17.57 2.10 -8.89
CA VAL A 69 -18.33 3.01 -8.01
C VAL A 69 -19.67 2.35 -7.66
N VAL A 70 -19.95 2.26 -6.37
CA VAL A 70 -21.17 1.68 -5.79
C VAL A 70 -21.66 2.58 -4.66
N PHE A 71 -22.95 2.45 -4.32
CA PHE A 71 -23.51 3.09 -3.15
C PHE A 71 -23.17 2.24 -1.92
N CYS A 72 -22.38 2.76 -0.98
CA CYS A 72 -21.91 2.00 0.17
C CYS A 72 -22.95 1.97 1.31
N LYS A 73 -23.12 0.82 1.97
CA LYS A 73 -24.05 0.63 3.09
C LYS A 73 -23.67 1.41 4.37
N ASP A 74 -22.38 1.57 4.60
CA ASP A 74 -21.79 2.19 5.80
C ASP A 74 -21.83 3.72 5.75
N THR A 75 -21.55 4.31 4.58
CA THR A 75 -21.50 5.77 4.43
C THR A 75 -22.72 6.36 3.72
N CYS A 76 -23.53 5.54 3.05
CA CYS A 76 -24.68 5.99 2.28
C CYS A 76 -24.33 7.05 1.23
N THR A 77 -23.17 6.86 0.59
CA THR A 77 -22.64 7.70 -0.48
C THR A 77 -22.04 6.82 -1.59
N GLU A 78 -21.91 7.37 -2.79
CA GLU A 78 -21.19 6.71 -3.87
C GLU A 78 -19.68 6.74 -3.60
N GLN A 79 -19.07 5.56 -3.48
CA GLN A 79 -17.62 5.41 -3.34
C GLN A 79 -17.13 4.18 -4.14
N LEU A 80 -15.82 3.97 -4.20
CA LEU A 80 -15.27 2.76 -4.82
C LEU A 80 -15.63 1.54 -3.96
N LEU A 81 -15.88 0.39 -4.59
CA LEU A 81 -16.26 -0.84 -3.88
C LEU A 81 -15.26 -1.24 -2.80
N SER A 82 -13.95 -1.04 -3.04
CA SER A 82 -12.93 -1.32 -2.03
C SER A 82 -12.92 -0.38 -0.82
N GLN A 83 -13.68 0.72 -0.88
CA GLN A 83 -13.82 1.70 0.21
C GLN A 83 -15.10 1.47 1.03
N CYS A 84 -16.03 0.63 0.56
CA CYS A 84 -17.23 0.27 1.33
C CYS A 84 -16.89 -0.86 2.31
N GLU A 85 -16.74 -0.56 3.61
CA GLU A 85 -16.44 -1.59 4.62
C GLU A 85 -17.58 -2.60 4.77
N ALA A 86 -18.83 -2.12 4.70
CA ALA A 86 -20.05 -2.95 4.73
C ALA A 86 -20.42 -3.53 3.35
N GLY A 87 -19.69 -3.16 2.30
CA GLY A 87 -20.06 -3.48 0.92
C GLY A 87 -21.19 -2.61 0.34
N PRO A 88 -21.67 -2.97 -0.87
CA PRO A 88 -22.62 -2.16 -1.62
C PRO A 88 -24.06 -2.39 -1.16
N VAL A 89 -24.88 -1.35 -1.25
CA VAL A 89 -26.33 -1.44 -1.08
C VAL A 89 -26.94 -2.19 -2.29
N PRO A 90 -27.90 -3.12 -2.09
CA PRO A 90 -28.65 -3.73 -3.19
C PRO A 90 -29.34 -2.66 -4.04
N ALA A 91 -29.29 -2.81 -5.36
CA ALA A 91 -29.83 -1.81 -6.28
C ALA A 91 -31.35 -1.63 -6.07
N GLY A 92 -31.79 -0.39 -5.80
CA GLY A 92 -33.19 -0.06 -5.54
C GLY A 92 -33.60 -0.14 -4.07
N GLU A 93 -32.69 -0.51 -3.15
CA GLU A 93 -32.94 -0.54 -1.70
C GLU A 93 -32.20 0.60 -0.97
N GLU A 94 -31.74 1.62 -1.69
CA GLU A 94 -30.98 2.74 -1.13
C GLU A 94 -31.76 3.46 -0.02
N GLU A 95 -33.06 3.65 -0.20
CA GLU A 95 -33.93 4.29 0.80
C GLU A 95 -34.12 3.44 2.06
N LEU A 96 -33.95 2.11 1.97
CA LEU A 96 -34.14 1.19 3.09
C LEU A 96 -32.87 1.08 3.94
N TRP A 97 -31.71 0.92 3.29
CA TRP A 97 -30.43 0.76 3.96
C TRP A 97 -29.86 2.07 4.50
N CYS A 98 -30.23 3.19 3.88
CA CYS A 98 -29.70 4.52 4.18
C CYS A 98 -30.72 5.47 4.81
N VAL A 99 -31.61 4.90 5.61
CA VAL A 99 -32.47 5.62 6.53
C VAL A 99 -31.61 6.34 7.58
N LYS A 100 -32.02 7.57 7.95
CA LYS A 100 -31.29 8.38 8.92
C LYS A 100 -31.55 7.89 10.33
N GLY A 101 -30.65 7.04 10.82
CA GLY A 101 -30.63 6.67 12.23
C GLY A 101 -31.67 5.63 12.60
N GLY A 102 -31.27 4.72 13.48
CA GLY A 102 -32.16 3.72 14.03
C GLY A 102 -31.49 2.90 15.13
N CYS A 103 -32.29 2.05 15.74
CA CYS A 103 -31.85 1.15 16.79
C CYS A 103 -31.47 -0.20 16.19
N CYS A 104 -30.20 -0.58 16.34
CA CYS A 104 -29.75 -1.95 16.07
C CYS A 104 -30.00 -2.78 17.32
N GLN A 105 -30.77 -3.86 17.18
CA GLN A 105 -31.03 -4.80 18.25
C GLN A 105 -30.32 -6.13 17.95
N PHE A 106 -29.48 -6.53 18.90
CA PHE A 106 -28.74 -7.78 18.93
C PHE A 106 -29.32 -8.67 20.04
N GLU A 107 -28.85 -9.92 20.17
CA GLU A 107 -29.37 -10.86 21.18
C GLU A 107 -29.31 -10.30 22.61
N ASP A 108 -28.19 -9.64 22.97
CA ASP A 108 -27.89 -9.26 24.36
C ASP A 108 -27.94 -7.75 24.63
N TYR A 109 -27.96 -6.92 23.59
CA TYR A 109 -27.98 -5.46 23.74
C TYR A 109 -28.55 -4.80 22.49
N CYS A 110 -28.86 -3.51 22.61
CA CYS A 110 -29.10 -2.69 21.44
C CYS A 110 -28.34 -1.37 21.52
N GLN A 111 -28.15 -0.77 20.36
CA GLN A 111 -27.38 0.45 20.20
C GLN A 111 -27.92 1.25 19.02
N TYR A 112 -27.92 2.57 19.16
CA TYR A 112 -28.23 3.46 18.06
C TYR A 112 -27.08 3.51 17.03
N LYS A 113 -27.42 3.41 15.75
CA LYS A 113 -26.50 3.65 14.63
C LYS A 113 -27.18 4.53 13.58
N THR A 114 -26.36 5.22 12.78
CA THR A 114 -26.86 6.17 11.77
C THR A 114 -27.37 5.53 10.48
N SER A 115 -27.12 4.24 10.28
CA SER A 115 -27.61 3.45 9.13
C SER A 115 -27.69 1.97 9.48
N GLU A 116 -28.48 1.21 8.71
CA GLU A 116 -28.60 -0.25 8.85
C GLU A 116 -27.27 -0.96 8.55
N GLY A 117 -26.50 -0.45 7.58
CA GLY A 117 -25.18 -1.00 7.25
C GLY A 117 -24.19 -0.97 8.41
N LEU A 118 -24.29 0.03 9.30
CA LEU A 118 -23.46 0.08 10.51
C LEU A 118 -23.92 -0.92 11.57
N CYS A 119 -25.19 -1.34 11.58
CA CYS A 119 -25.64 -2.46 12.40
C CYS A 119 -25.04 -3.78 11.90
N GLU A 120 -24.99 -3.99 10.58
CA GLU A 120 -24.41 -5.19 9.96
C GLU A 120 -22.91 -5.30 10.27
N ILE A 121 -22.17 -4.20 10.21
CA ILE A 121 -20.75 -4.17 10.61
C ILE A 121 -20.59 -4.55 12.08
N GLU A 122 -21.42 -3.99 12.97
CA GLU A 122 -21.38 -4.31 14.39
C GLU A 122 -21.74 -5.78 14.66
N ALA A 123 -22.75 -6.32 13.96
CA ALA A 123 -23.11 -7.73 14.02
C ALA A 123 -21.92 -8.62 13.63
N THR A 124 -21.29 -8.30 12.50
CA THR A 124 -20.15 -9.04 11.94
C THR A 124 -18.94 -8.99 12.87
N ASN A 125 -18.63 -7.82 13.44
CA ASN A 125 -17.50 -7.64 14.34
C ASN A 125 -17.66 -8.38 15.68
N ASN A 126 -18.90 -8.61 16.11
CA ASN A 126 -19.21 -9.33 17.36
C ASN A 126 -19.70 -10.77 17.12
N ASP A 127 -19.59 -11.30 15.90
CA ASP A 127 -20.01 -12.65 15.49
C ASP A 127 -21.50 -12.97 15.76
N PHE A 128 -22.39 -11.96 15.70
CA PHE A 128 -23.84 -12.18 15.78
C PHE A 128 -24.39 -12.71 14.44
N GLN A 129 -25.20 -13.77 14.49
CA GLN A 129 -25.81 -14.33 13.27
C GLN A 129 -27.01 -13.53 12.78
N ASP A 130 -27.76 -12.91 13.70
CA ASP A 130 -28.96 -12.15 13.41
C ASP A 130 -28.91 -10.80 14.13
N PHE A 131 -29.38 -9.76 13.45
CA PHE A 131 -29.65 -8.44 14.02
C PHE A 131 -30.95 -7.90 13.41
N SER A 132 -31.60 -6.98 14.12
CA SER A 132 -32.73 -6.22 13.55
C SER A 132 -32.44 -4.72 13.63
N PHE A 133 -32.79 -4.00 12.57
CA PHE A 133 -32.74 -2.55 12.54
C PHE A 133 -34.15 -1.96 12.55
N THR A 134 -34.39 -1.00 13.44
CA THR A 134 -35.65 -0.25 13.49
C THR A 134 -35.34 1.23 13.38
N GLU A 135 -35.95 1.92 12.40
CA GLU A 135 -35.85 3.37 12.28
C GLU A 135 -36.44 4.03 13.55
N SER A 136 -35.61 4.80 14.25
CA SER A 136 -35.99 5.49 15.47
C SER A 136 -34.99 6.61 15.78
N PRO A 137 -35.41 7.73 16.37
CA PRO A 137 -34.49 8.71 16.94
C PRO A 137 -33.57 8.09 18.00
N GLU A 138 -32.41 8.72 18.24
CA GLU A 138 -31.43 8.24 19.22
C GLU A 138 -32.03 8.10 20.64
N GLU A 139 -32.87 9.05 21.04
CA GLU A 139 -33.53 9.06 22.35
C GLU A 139 -34.47 7.85 22.52
N GLU A 140 -35.28 7.54 21.50
CA GLU A 140 -36.24 6.42 21.52
C GLU A 140 -35.54 5.06 21.50
N CYS A 141 -34.42 4.96 20.78
CA CYS A 141 -33.58 3.77 20.80
C CYS A 141 -32.98 3.54 22.20
N LEU A 142 -32.41 4.56 22.81
CA LEU A 142 -31.82 4.46 24.15
C LEU A 142 -32.87 4.03 25.19
N GLU A 143 -34.08 4.58 25.13
CA GLU A 143 -35.18 4.18 26.00
C GLU A 143 -35.58 2.72 25.78
N SER A 144 -35.69 2.29 24.52
CA SER A 144 -36.02 0.90 24.16
C SER A 144 -34.94 -0.09 24.59
N CYS A 145 -33.67 0.32 24.54
CA CYS A 145 -32.53 -0.49 24.98
C CYS A 145 -32.39 -0.65 26.49
N LEU A 146 -32.90 0.31 27.24
CA LEU A 146 -32.88 0.28 28.70
C LEU A 146 -34.02 -0.54 29.28
N GLN A 147 -35.00 -0.96 28.47
CA GLN A 147 -36.06 -1.83 28.94
C GLN A 147 -35.58 -3.28 29.05
N PRO A 148 -35.46 -3.85 30.27
CA PRO A 148 -35.32 -5.29 30.39
C PRO A 148 -36.56 -5.94 29.79
N GLN A 149 -36.37 -6.86 28.84
CA GLN A 149 -37.46 -7.73 28.40
C GLN A 149 -38.00 -8.45 29.63
N VAL A 150 -39.20 -8.07 30.11
CA VAL A 150 -40.20 -8.89 30.82
C VAL A 150 -41.36 -8.01 31.34
N ILE A 151 -42.56 -8.36 30.82
CA ILE A 151 -43.93 -8.21 31.33
C ILE A 151 -44.62 -6.84 31.22
N GLU A 152 -45.42 -6.77 30.14
CA GLU A 152 -46.82 -6.32 30.11
C GLU A 152 -47.47 -6.17 31.50
N THR A 153 -47.51 -4.95 32.03
CA THR A 153 -48.62 -4.46 32.87
C THR A 153 -48.69 -2.94 32.81
N ASP A 154 -49.82 -2.45 32.28
CA ASP A 154 -50.54 -1.24 32.68
C ASP A 154 -49.72 -0.06 33.21
N ILE A 155 -49.29 0.84 32.33
CA ILE A 155 -49.13 2.25 32.66
C ILE A 155 -49.78 3.11 31.54
N ILE A 156 -51.10 3.00 31.44
CA ILE A 156 -51.94 4.09 30.93
C ILE A 156 -52.38 4.88 32.16
N GLU A 157 -51.61 5.92 32.52
CA GLU A 157 -52.02 7.13 33.25
C GLU A 157 -50.77 7.77 33.87
N ASN A 158 -50.09 8.66 33.12
CA ASN A 158 -49.56 9.90 33.71
C ASN A 158 -48.83 10.88 32.75
N ILE A 159 -48.72 10.60 31.45
CA ILE A 159 -48.09 11.58 30.52
C ILE A 159 -49.13 12.57 29.99
N SER A 160 -49.82 13.29 30.89
CA SER A 160 -50.66 14.43 30.50
C SER A 160 -50.33 15.74 31.24
N ASN A 161 -49.24 15.81 32.00
CA ASN A 161 -48.92 17.00 32.81
C ASN A 161 -47.51 17.58 32.62
N ILE A 162 -46.80 17.27 31.54
CA ILE A 162 -45.48 17.86 31.25
C ILE A 162 -45.43 18.46 29.83
N ASN A 163 -46.44 19.25 29.44
CA ASN A 163 -46.39 19.97 28.16
C ASN A 163 -46.82 21.43 28.21
N GLU A 164 -46.83 22.07 29.39
CA GLU A 164 -47.24 23.48 29.49
C GLU A 164 -46.18 24.47 29.99
N ASN A 165 -44.90 24.08 30.10
CA ASN A 165 -43.85 25.00 30.57
C ASN A 165 -42.59 25.13 29.69
N ILE A 166 -42.54 24.56 28.48
CA ILE A 166 -41.40 24.68 27.55
C ILE A 166 -41.79 25.45 26.28
N THR A 167 -42.46 26.59 26.41
CA THR A 167 -42.72 27.49 25.26
C THR A 167 -42.43 28.95 25.57
N LYS A 168 -41.56 29.25 26.55
CA LYS A 168 -41.22 30.64 26.90
C LYS A 168 -39.77 30.91 27.28
N ILE A 169 -38.82 30.11 26.80
CA ILE A 169 -37.38 30.43 26.86
C ILE A 169 -36.69 30.00 25.57
N GLU A 170 -37.17 30.46 24.42
CA GLU A 170 -36.44 30.27 23.17
C GLU A 170 -36.82 31.40 22.22
N ASP A 171 -36.16 32.54 22.36
CA ASP A 171 -36.13 33.56 21.30
C ASP A 171 -34.95 34.54 21.39
N ASP A 172 -34.09 34.47 22.42
CA ASP A 172 -32.99 35.44 22.57
C ASP A 172 -31.57 34.82 22.66
N SER A 173 -31.44 33.49 22.63
CA SER A 173 -30.14 32.79 22.65
C SER A 173 -29.67 32.33 21.26
N SER A 174 -30.59 32.02 20.34
CA SER A 174 -30.28 31.45 19.02
C SER A 174 -29.44 32.40 18.16
N ASN A 175 -29.80 33.68 18.08
CA ASN A 175 -29.09 34.65 17.24
C ASN A 175 -27.64 34.92 17.68
N LYS A 176 -27.32 34.76 18.97
CA LYS A 176 -25.94 34.93 19.46
C LYS A 176 -25.06 33.73 19.11
N VAL A 177 -25.60 32.51 19.19
CA VAL A 177 -24.84 31.30 18.84
C VAL A 177 -24.53 31.28 17.34
N PHE A 178 -25.49 31.63 16.49
CA PHE A 178 -25.27 31.74 15.04
C PHE A 178 -24.23 32.80 14.67
N PHE A 179 -24.20 33.94 15.36
CA PHE A 179 -23.20 34.99 15.11
C PHE A 179 -21.78 34.53 15.46
N TRP A 180 -21.61 33.78 16.55
CA TRP A 180 -20.31 33.21 16.94
C TRP A 180 -19.84 32.11 15.98
N LEU A 181 -20.75 31.26 15.50
CA LEU A 181 -20.43 30.25 14.48
C LEU A 181 -20.00 30.90 13.16
N PHE A 182 -20.66 31.98 12.76
CA PHE A 182 -20.29 32.72 11.54
C PHE A 182 -18.90 33.37 11.65
N LEU A 183 -18.58 33.96 12.81
CA LEU A 183 -17.24 34.52 13.06
C LEU A 183 -16.15 33.44 13.05
N LEU A 184 -16.43 32.27 13.61
CA LEU A 184 -15.48 31.15 13.63
C LEU A 184 -15.23 30.62 12.21
N MET A 185 -16.28 30.45 11.41
CA MET A 185 -16.15 30.09 9.99
C MET A 185 -15.35 31.13 9.20
N PHE A 186 -15.60 32.42 9.43
CA PHE A 186 -14.84 33.48 8.76
C PHE A 186 -13.35 33.44 9.15
N ALA A 187 -13.03 33.20 10.42
CA ALA A 187 -11.65 33.06 10.89
C ALA A 187 -10.93 31.88 10.22
N ILE A 188 -11.60 30.72 10.08
CA ILE A 188 -11.04 29.55 9.39
C ILE A 188 -10.74 29.87 7.91
N ILE A 189 -11.66 30.54 7.22
CA ILE A 189 -11.48 30.94 5.81
C ILE A 189 -10.27 31.86 5.67
N VAL A 190 -10.10 32.83 6.57
CA VAL A 190 -8.93 33.73 6.56
C VAL A 190 -7.62 32.96 6.78
N ILE A 191 -7.60 32.00 7.71
CA ILE A 191 -6.43 31.14 7.96
C ILE A 191 -6.09 30.29 6.73
N MET A 192 -7.10 29.72 6.07
CA MET A 192 -6.93 28.93 4.83
C MET A 192 -6.34 29.78 3.71
N ILE A 193 -6.82 31.02 3.53
CA ILE A 193 -6.29 31.95 2.51
C ILE A 193 -4.83 32.32 2.82
N ILE A 194 -4.51 32.61 4.09
CA ILE A 194 -3.13 32.93 4.50
C ILE A 194 -2.22 31.73 4.26
N HIS A 195 -2.64 30.52 4.66
CA HIS A 195 -1.87 29.30 4.47
C HIS A 195 -1.63 29.01 2.98
N HIS A 196 -2.68 29.15 2.16
CA HIS A 196 -2.56 28.98 0.71
C HIS A 196 -1.61 30.02 0.08
N PHE A 197 -1.66 31.28 0.53
CA PHE A 197 -0.74 32.31 0.07
C PHE A 197 0.73 32.01 0.41
N TYR A 198 1.01 31.52 1.63
CA TYR A 198 2.36 31.09 2.02
C TYR A 198 2.83 29.88 1.22
N HIS A 199 1.97 28.87 1.02
CA HIS A 199 2.32 27.69 0.23
C HIS A 199 2.58 28.07 -1.24
N PHE A 200 1.77 28.96 -1.81
CA PHE A 200 1.95 29.46 -3.18
C PHE A 200 3.26 30.26 -3.35
N GLN A 201 3.59 31.13 -2.39
CA GLN A 201 4.87 31.85 -2.36
C GLN A 201 6.07 30.88 -2.27
N TYR A 202 5.97 29.86 -1.41
CA TYR A 202 6.99 28.83 -1.25
C TYR A 202 7.17 28.01 -2.54
N PHE A 203 6.06 27.58 -3.14
CA PHE A 203 6.06 26.84 -4.39
C PHE A 203 6.67 27.66 -5.53
N LYS A 204 6.31 28.94 -5.65
CA LYS A 204 6.87 29.85 -6.67
C LYS A 204 8.39 29.99 -6.51
N LYS A 205 8.90 30.08 -5.28
CA LYS A 205 10.35 30.17 -5.02
C LYS A 205 11.09 28.88 -5.38
N ASN A 206 10.54 27.72 -5.03
CA ASN A 206 11.14 26.42 -5.36
C ASN A 206 11.06 26.10 -6.85
N PHE A 207 9.95 26.43 -7.50
CA PHE A 207 9.78 26.28 -8.95
C PHE A 207 10.76 27.17 -9.72
N TRP A 208 10.89 28.45 -9.35
CA TRP A 208 11.87 29.35 -9.97
C TRP A 208 13.31 28.89 -9.77
N ASN A 209 13.66 28.32 -8.60
CA ASN A 209 14.99 27.76 -8.38
C ASN A 209 15.28 26.53 -9.26
N LYS A 210 14.31 25.63 -9.45
CA LYS A 210 14.44 24.47 -10.35
C LYS A 210 14.53 24.91 -11.82
N VAL A 211 13.70 25.85 -12.24
CA VAL A 211 13.72 26.39 -13.62
C VAL A 211 15.03 27.11 -13.90
N LYS A 212 15.60 27.85 -12.94
CA LYS A 212 16.91 28.50 -13.11
C LYS A 212 18.03 27.50 -13.41
N HIS A 213 17.93 26.27 -12.87
CA HIS A 213 18.91 25.21 -13.07
C HIS A 213 18.80 24.54 -14.46
N LEU A 214 17.65 24.68 -15.14
CA LEU A 214 17.45 24.19 -16.51
C LEU A 214 17.97 25.18 -17.56
N PHE A 215 18.04 26.48 -17.22
CA PHE A 215 18.53 27.54 -18.13
C PHE A 215 19.98 27.97 -17.88
N THR A 216 20.65 27.49 -16.83
CA THR A 216 22.10 27.66 -16.68
C THR A 216 22.84 26.76 -17.68
N LYS A 217 23.22 27.34 -18.82
CA LYS A 217 24.07 26.71 -19.84
C LYS A 217 25.24 25.96 -19.20
N LYS A 218 25.15 24.63 -19.21
CA LYS A 218 26.26 23.73 -18.91
C LYS A 218 27.36 24.03 -19.92
N LYS A 219 28.50 24.56 -19.46
CA LYS A 219 29.71 24.72 -20.29
C LYS A 219 30.01 23.36 -20.93
N GLU A 220 29.85 23.27 -22.25
CA GLU A 220 30.23 22.10 -23.02
C GLU A 220 31.74 21.93 -22.92
N ILE A 221 32.17 20.90 -22.19
CA ILE A 221 33.52 20.39 -22.30
C ILE A 221 33.53 19.58 -23.60
N ILE A 222 34.10 20.18 -24.65
CA ILE A 222 34.39 19.51 -25.92
C ILE A 222 35.28 18.30 -25.59
N LYS A 223 34.70 17.10 -25.63
CA LYS A 223 35.47 15.85 -25.62
C LYS A 223 35.86 15.53 -27.05
N THR A 224 37.09 15.85 -27.40
CA THR A 224 37.76 15.32 -28.58
C THR A 224 37.73 13.79 -28.55
N LYS A 225 37.33 13.20 -29.67
CA LYS A 225 37.39 11.77 -29.95
C LYS A 225 38.85 11.30 -29.83
N GLU A 226 39.18 10.65 -28.72
CA GLU A 226 40.27 9.70 -28.66
C GLU A 226 39.73 8.37 -28.12
N GLU A 227 40.05 7.29 -28.82
CA GLU A 227 39.64 5.93 -28.56
C GLU A 227 40.14 5.46 -27.18
N LEU A 228 39.32 5.64 -26.14
CA LEU A 228 39.62 5.09 -24.82
C LEU A 228 39.42 3.57 -24.81
N LYS A 229 40.52 2.84 -25.01
CA LYS A 229 40.68 1.44 -24.60
C LYS A 229 40.48 1.33 -23.09
N TRP A 230 39.30 0.83 -22.69
CA TRP A 230 38.79 0.75 -21.31
C TRP A 230 39.55 -0.22 -20.38
N TYR A 231 40.72 -0.73 -20.79
CA TYR A 231 41.49 -1.74 -20.07
C TYR A 231 43.00 -1.45 -19.96
N SER A 232 43.44 -0.18 -20.00
CA SER A 232 44.83 0.15 -19.67
C SER A 232 44.99 0.50 -18.17
N PRO A 233 45.77 -0.26 -17.38
CA PRO A 233 45.89 -0.05 -15.93
C PRO A 233 46.60 1.26 -15.55
N ASN A 234 47.22 1.95 -16.51
CA ASN A 234 48.12 3.09 -16.25
C ASN A 234 47.52 4.48 -16.51
N PHE A 235 46.26 4.59 -16.95
CA PHE A 235 45.62 5.90 -17.24
C PHE A 235 44.32 6.17 -16.47
N SER A 236 44.10 5.49 -15.34
CA SER A 236 42.94 5.80 -14.49
C SER A 236 43.15 7.11 -13.72
N ASN A 237 42.23 8.06 -13.91
CA ASN A 237 42.14 9.31 -13.18
C ASN A 237 42.39 9.10 -11.68
N PRO A 238 43.28 9.88 -11.01
CA PRO A 238 43.61 9.70 -9.60
C PRO A 238 42.38 9.75 -8.67
N LEU A 239 41.33 10.50 -9.05
CA LEU A 239 40.06 10.53 -8.32
C LEU A 239 39.32 9.18 -8.43
N LEU A 240 39.25 8.62 -9.63
CA LEU A 240 38.64 7.31 -9.88
C LEU A 240 39.40 6.20 -9.14
N ARG A 241 40.74 6.26 -9.09
CA ARG A 241 41.56 5.31 -8.31
C ARG A 241 41.25 5.39 -6.81
N LYS A 242 41.08 6.61 -6.28
CA LYS A 242 40.70 6.83 -4.88
C LYS A 242 39.32 6.27 -4.56
N GLU A 243 38.37 6.44 -5.47
CA GLU A 243 37.01 5.90 -5.36
C GLU A 243 36.99 4.36 -5.46
N ILE A 244 37.73 3.77 -6.39
CA ILE A 244 37.87 2.31 -6.47
C ILE A 244 38.50 1.77 -5.19
N LYS A 245 39.51 2.44 -4.63
CA LYS A 245 40.15 2.04 -3.37
C LYS A 245 39.18 2.13 -2.20
N SER A 246 38.38 3.19 -2.10
CA SER A 246 37.37 3.33 -1.04
C SER A 246 36.27 2.28 -1.17
N MET A 247 35.82 1.98 -2.39
CA MET A 247 34.86 0.90 -2.64
C MET A 247 35.41 -0.47 -2.27
N LYS A 248 36.68 -0.76 -2.59
CA LYS A 248 37.36 -2.00 -2.17
C LYS A 248 37.43 -2.12 -0.66
N GLN A 249 37.85 -1.06 0.03
CA GLN A 249 37.91 -1.04 1.50
C GLN A 249 36.52 -1.23 2.14
N LYS A 250 35.50 -0.56 1.60
CA LYS A 250 34.11 -0.72 2.07
C LYS A 250 33.61 -2.14 1.88
N ARG A 251 33.94 -2.77 0.76
CA ARG A 251 33.61 -4.18 0.48
C ARG A 251 34.32 -5.13 1.45
N GLU A 252 35.62 -4.96 1.67
CA GLU A 252 36.39 -5.77 2.63
C GLU A 252 35.83 -5.66 4.05
N HIS A 253 35.47 -4.45 4.48
CA HIS A 253 34.84 -4.24 5.79
C HIS A 253 33.50 -4.97 5.90
N LYS A 254 32.63 -4.87 4.88
CA LYS A 254 31.35 -5.60 4.85
C LYS A 254 31.55 -7.12 4.89
N ILE A 255 32.54 -7.65 4.17
CA ILE A 255 32.85 -9.08 4.19
C ILE A 255 33.31 -9.53 5.58
N LYS A 256 34.22 -8.77 6.22
CA LYS A 256 34.67 -9.08 7.59
C LYS A 256 33.51 -9.06 8.59
N GLN A 257 32.62 -8.08 8.46
CA GLN A 257 31.43 -7.98 9.31
C GLN A 257 30.50 -9.19 9.11
N ARG A 258 30.22 -9.56 7.86
CA ARG A 258 29.40 -10.73 7.53
C ARG A 258 30.01 -12.02 8.10
N ASN A 259 31.32 -12.24 7.90
CA ASN A 259 32.00 -13.42 8.45
C ASN A 259 31.94 -13.48 9.98
N ARG A 260 32.00 -12.32 10.66
CA ARG A 260 31.85 -12.25 12.12
C ARG A 260 30.42 -12.60 12.54
N GLU A 261 29.42 -12.06 11.85
CA GLU A 261 28.00 -12.37 12.10
C GLU A 261 27.70 -13.85 11.84
N ASP A 262 28.24 -14.43 10.77
CA ASP A 262 28.12 -15.86 10.45
C ASP A 262 28.78 -16.74 11.52
N TYR A 263 29.96 -16.35 12.01
CA TYR A 263 30.63 -17.06 13.09
C TYR A 263 29.80 -17.01 14.38
N LEU A 264 29.31 -15.82 14.75
CA LEU A 264 28.47 -15.62 15.95
C LEU A 264 27.14 -16.36 15.86
N ALA A 265 26.55 -16.45 14.67
CA ALA A 265 25.37 -17.25 14.41
C ALA A 265 25.65 -18.76 14.48
N ALA A 266 26.80 -19.23 13.98
CA ALA A 266 27.21 -20.63 14.04
C ALA A 266 27.44 -21.13 15.47
N VAL A 267 27.90 -20.26 16.37
CA VAL A 267 28.05 -20.58 17.81
C VAL A 267 26.78 -20.31 18.63
N GLY A 268 25.68 -19.92 18.00
CA GLY A 268 24.38 -19.71 18.66
C GLY A 268 24.29 -18.45 19.52
N LEU A 269 25.23 -17.52 19.40
CA LEU A 269 25.25 -16.27 20.18
C LEU A 269 24.34 -15.18 19.58
N ILE A 270 23.98 -15.30 18.30
CA ILE A 270 23.08 -14.38 17.60
C ILE A 270 22.12 -15.20 16.72
N PRO A 271 20.81 -14.87 16.66
CA PRO A 271 19.91 -15.51 15.72
C PRO A 271 20.41 -15.31 14.29
N LYS A 272 20.53 -16.41 13.53
CA LYS A 272 20.93 -16.37 12.12
C LYS A 272 19.92 -15.52 11.35
N LYS A 273 20.30 -14.29 10.99
CA LYS A 273 19.48 -13.47 10.10
C LYS A 273 19.34 -14.23 8.78
N ILE A 274 18.10 -14.62 8.45
CA ILE A 274 17.76 -15.10 7.12
C ILE A 274 18.02 -13.92 6.19
N THR A 275 19.19 -13.91 5.55
CA THR A 275 19.51 -12.93 4.51
C THR A 275 18.43 -13.02 3.45
N LYS A 276 17.65 -11.94 3.29
CA LYS A 276 16.73 -11.76 2.15
C LYS A 276 17.46 -12.22 0.89
N ASP A 277 16.83 -13.18 0.20
CA ASP A 277 17.33 -13.93 -0.95
C ASP A 277 18.25 -13.09 -1.85
N GLU A 278 19.57 -13.28 -1.72
CA GLU A 278 20.59 -12.49 -2.43
C GLU A 278 20.48 -12.66 -3.97
N PHE A 279 19.68 -13.62 -4.42
CA PHE A 279 19.45 -13.96 -5.83
C PHE A 279 18.01 -13.71 -6.29
N SER A 280 17.15 -13.09 -5.48
CA SER A 280 15.76 -12.78 -5.87
C SER A 280 15.71 -11.94 -7.15
N LYS A 281 16.54 -10.90 -7.22
CA LYS A 281 16.68 -10.05 -8.42
C LYS A 281 17.19 -10.82 -9.63
N LEU A 282 18.12 -11.76 -9.44
CA LEU A 282 18.64 -12.59 -10.53
C LEU A 282 17.55 -13.55 -11.05
N ARG A 283 16.81 -14.18 -10.14
CA ARG A 283 15.64 -15.02 -10.46
C ARG A 283 14.59 -14.23 -11.22
N GLN A 284 14.29 -13.02 -10.77
CA GLN A 284 13.31 -12.12 -11.38
C GLN A 284 13.70 -11.79 -12.83
N VAL A 285 14.94 -11.40 -13.08
CA VAL A 285 15.45 -11.08 -14.42
C VAL A 285 15.40 -12.30 -15.35
N VAL A 286 15.80 -13.48 -14.86
CA VAL A 286 15.75 -14.72 -15.65
C VAL A 286 14.30 -15.12 -15.95
N SER A 287 13.39 -15.03 -14.98
CA SER A 287 11.98 -15.32 -15.20
C SER A 287 11.29 -14.34 -16.16
N ALA A 288 11.64 -13.05 -16.10
CA ALA A 288 11.16 -12.05 -17.04
C ALA A 288 11.64 -12.36 -18.46
N HIS A 289 12.91 -12.75 -18.63
CA HIS A 289 13.46 -13.17 -19.91
C HIS A 289 12.77 -14.44 -20.47
N GLN A 290 12.55 -15.45 -19.62
CA GLN A 290 11.85 -16.68 -20.00
C GLN A 290 10.39 -16.43 -20.40
N ARG A 291 9.68 -15.55 -19.69
CA ARG A 291 8.31 -15.14 -20.04
C ARG A 291 8.31 -14.38 -21.36
N LYS A 292 9.19 -13.40 -21.54
CA LYS A 292 9.29 -12.63 -22.79
C LYS A 292 9.56 -13.53 -23.99
N ASN A 293 10.47 -14.50 -23.88
CA ASN A 293 10.74 -15.48 -24.96
C ASN A 293 9.59 -16.46 -25.23
N LYS A 294 8.70 -16.71 -24.25
CA LYS A 294 7.52 -17.57 -24.43
C LYS A 294 6.44 -16.88 -25.29
N TYR A 295 6.27 -15.57 -25.15
CA TYR A 295 5.25 -14.80 -25.87
C TYR A 295 5.79 -14.14 -27.14
N HIS A 296 7.10 -13.84 -27.20
CA HIS A 296 7.79 -13.30 -28.36
C HIS A 296 9.15 -14.00 -28.56
N PRO A 297 9.23 -15.07 -29.37
CA PRO A 297 10.48 -15.81 -29.55
C PRO A 297 11.47 -15.00 -30.41
N GLU A 298 12.39 -14.31 -29.75
CA GLU A 298 13.58 -13.75 -30.41
C GLU A 298 14.66 -14.84 -30.61
N PRO A 299 15.56 -14.70 -31.61
CA PRO A 299 16.64 -15.65 -31.82
C PRO A 299 17.51 -15.78 -30.56
N LYS A 300 17.60 -17.01 -30.03
CA LYS A 300 18.26 -17.35 -28.75
C LYS A 300 19.67 -16.76 -28.68
N LYS A 301 19.86 -15.73 -27.86
CA LYS A 301 21.18 -15.19 -27.52
C LYS A 301 21.79 -16.07 -26.42
N GLU A 302 22.93 -16.70 -26.68
CA GLU A 302 23.65 -17.62 -25.76
C GLU A 302 23.91 -17.04 -24.36
N TYR A 303 23.96 -15.71 -24.22
CA TYR A 303 24.26 -15.01 -22.98
C TYR A 303 23.29 -15.33 -21.81
N PHE A 304 22.02 -15.62 -22.10
CA PHE A 304 21.02 -15.92 -21.05
C PHE A 304 20.99 -17.38 -20.62
N HIS A 305 21.53 -18.30 -21.43
CA HIS A 305 21.56 -19.73 -21.10
C HIS A 305 22.40 -20.01 -19.85
N ASN A 306 23.53 -19.33 -19.70
CA ASN A 306 24.39 -19.48 -18.52
C ASN A 306 23.74 -18.93 -17.24
N LEU A 307 22.90 -17.89 -17.36
CA LEU A 307 22.19 -17.32 -16.22
C LEU A 307 21.04 -18.22 -15.77
N GLU A 308 20.34 -18.85 -16.72
CA GLU A 308 19.31 -19.86 -16.46
C GLU A 308 19.90 -21.05 -15.68
N GLN A 309 21.04 -21.59 -16.11
CA GLN A 309 21.73 -22.68 -15.41
C GLN A 309 22.15 -22.31 -13.98
N VAL A 310 22.56 -21.05 -13.74
CA VAL A 310 22.92 -20.57 -12.41
C VAL A 310 21.70 -20.49 -11.50
N VAL A 311 20.58 -19.98 -12.01
CA VAL A 311 19.31 -19.91 -11.26
C VAL A 311 18.79 -21.31 -10.93
N GLU A 312 18.91 -22.25 -11.86
CA GLU A 312 18.48 -23.64 -11.65
C GLU A 312 19.31 -24.34 -10.56
N LYS A 313 20.64 -24.18 -10.57
CA LYS A 313 21.52 -24.67 -9.49
C LYS A 313 21.24 -24.03 -8.13
N ILE A 314 20.79 -22.77 -8.10
CA ILE A 314 20.40 -22.10 -6.86
C ILE A 314 19.10 -22.71 -6.31
N LYS A 315 18.10 -22.93 -7.17
CA LYS A 315 16.84 -23.59 -6.78
C LYS A 315 17.09 -24.99 -6.23
N GLU A 316 17.89 -25.80 -6.92
CA GLU A 316 18.27 -27.15 -6.48
C GLU A 316 18.94 -27.12 -5.10
N ARG A 317 19.80 -26.12 -4.84
CA ARG A 317 20.48 -25.96 -3.55
C ARG A 317 19.51 -25.58 -2.43
N GLU A 318 18.53 -24.73 -2.72
CA GLU A 318 17.50 -24.29 -1.77
C GLU A 318 16.50 -25.40 -1.46
N GLU A 319 16.10 -26.19 -2.46
CA GLU A 319 15.26 -27.37 -2.27
C GLU A 319 15.98 -28.41 -1.43
N ASN A 320 17.26 -28.70 -1.72
CA ASN A 320 18.10 -29.55 -0.87
C ASN A 320 18.24 -29.02 0.57
N PHE A 321 18.27 -27.70 0.75
CA PHE A 321 18.34 -27.08 2.08
C PHE A 321 16.99 -27.15 2.82
N ARG A 322 15.88 -26.92 2.12
CA ARG A 322 14.52 -27.08 2.66
C ARG A 322 14.24 -28.53 3.03
N GLU A 323 14.60 -29.50 2.18
CA GLU A 323 14.43 -30.93 2.46
C GLU A 323 15.20 -31.35 3.71
N ARG A 324 16.40 -30.80 3.95
CA ARG A 324 17.16 -31.01 5.20
C ARG A 324 16.50 -30.40 6.44
N LEU A 325 15.70 -29.34 6.28
CA LEU A 325 15.00 -28.67 7.38
C LEU A 325 13.65 -29.32 7.70
N THR A 326 12.88 -29.72 6.69
CA THR A 326 11.54 -30.31 6.84
C THR A 326 11.58 -31.80 7.11
N HIS A 327 12.60 -32.50 6.60
CA HIS A 327 12.93 -33.85 6.99
C HIS A 327 14.31 -33.81 7.62
N PRO A 328 14.42 -33.62 8.94
CA PRO A 328 15.55 -34.18 9.64
C PRO A 328 15.42 -35.69 9.44
N LYS A 329 15.97 -36.22 8.32
CA LYS A 329 16.49 -37.58 8.32
C LYS A 329 17.14 -37.69 9.68
N LYS A 330 16.72 -38.66 10.50
CA LYS A 330 17.45 -39.09 11.70
C LYS A 330 18.86 -39.38 11.24
N PHE A 331 19.66 -38.34 11.09
CA PHE A 331 21.00 -38.43 10.60
C PHE A 331 21.71 -39.12 11.74
N LYS A 332 22.47 -40.12 11.36
CA LYS A 332 23.39 -40.90 12.17
C LYS A 332 24.42 -40.05 12.93
N GLU A 333 24.25 -38.72 13.01
CA GLU A 333 25.08 -37.77 13.73
C GLU A 333 25.17 -38.04 15.22
N LYS A 334 24.15 -38.61 15.89
CA LYS A 334 24.33 -38.94 17.32
C LYS A 334 25.41 -40.01 17.51
N LYS A 335 25.49 -41.00 16.61
CA LYS A 335 26.58 -42.00 16.63
C LYS A 335 27.92 -41.40 16.20
N ASP A 336 27.95 -40.55 15.18
CA ASP A 336 29.20 -39.95 14.70
C ASP A 336 29.75 -38.89 15.67
N VAL A 337 28.90 -38.10 16.34
CA VAL A 337 29.31 -37.11 17.35
C VAL A 337 29.77 -37.82 18.62
N ASP A 338 29.08 -38.87 19.08
CA ASP A 338 29.53 -39.67 20.23
C ASP A 338 30.84 -40.42 19.90
N GLU A 339 31.02 -40.91 18.68
CA GLU A 339 32.27 -41.53 18.21
C GLU A 339 33.41 -40.50 18.06
N LEU A 340 33.12 -39.29 17.58
CA LEU A 340 34.09 -38.20 17.49
C LEU A 340 34.52 -37.72 18.89
N ILE A 341 33.57 -37.59 19.82
CA ILE A 341 33.85 -37.26 21.24
C ILE A 341 34.66 -38.40 21.89
N ALA A 342 34.37 -39.66 21.60
CA ALA A 342 35.13 -40.80 22.09
C ALA A 342 36.57 -40.84 21.54
N ARG A 343 36.76 -40.53 20.24
CA ARG A 343 38.09 -40.40 19.62
C ARG A 343 38.88 -39.22 20.19
N LEU A 344 38.24 -38.07 20.39
CA LEU A 344 38.87 -36.90 21.01
C LEU A 344 39.28 -37.17 22.48
N ARG A 345 38.45 -37.90 23.25
CA ARG A 345 38.80 -38.34 24.61
C ARG A 345 39.96 -39.34 24.65
N LYS A 346 40.15 -40.15 23.60
CA LYS A 346 41.30 -41.07 23.46
C LYS A 346 42.60 -40.34 23.11
N ILE A 347 42.53 -39.18 22.47
CA ILE A 347 43.70 -38.35 22.14
C ILE A 347 44.09 -37.44 23.32
N ALA A 348 43.13 -37.08 24.17
CA ALA A 348 43.34 -36.25 25.37
C ALA A 348 43.81 -37.02 26.61
N LYS A 349 43.87 -38.36 26.54
CA LYS A 349 44.62 -39.23 27.47
C LYS A 349 45.94 -39.59 26.82
#